data_AF-A0A5J4UEJ1-F1
#
_entry.id   AF-A0A5J4UEJ1-F1
#
_cell.length_a   1.000
_cell.length_b   1.000
_cell.length_c   1.000
_cell.angle_alpha   90.00
_cell.angle_beta   90.00
_cell.angle_gamma   90.00
#
_symmetry.space_group_name_H-M   'P 1'
#
loop_
_entity.id
_entity.type
_entity.pdbx_description
1 polymer ?
#
loop_
_entity_poly.entity_id
_entity_poly.type
_entity_poly.pdbx_seq_one_letter_code
_entity_poly.pdbx_strand_id
1 'polypeptide(L)'
;NLIEIKKNDFQIPDEEDDDEIEEQQDGKHKDEDEDKDQNESLKEKDDDDEETIEDIQEEDQDEEKEDDEKDEESQDDLNESTDQTGWKEIELDCDPIPDDVEAFNMILLILSLTVLSYGQDYKQGKIYYNDNEIDSNGYLYLEALKKGHDADTADKSVNIRDYQAVVNGTKSTDKKFLTIPEADFISLLAGKGAEELECNTVKVYYEVDFFALLGFAAKFYEKENIAPSFTYLLANAPTKRVYKNKPAEADSSWDDIKLIFSCDNNNFNYDFVSAVLQKYGVVSAACFSNNAIPATTDKCADTINNPKPLLKGYRLAAFTGDRETFKEVLLRFGPIYTEGVIVVGWDKQDEIEQVIYASKSSSFGEYNLHKDKFEEGTYDGYFYFNPDKPKKVELWRRIWMLLQIHKNALIKLIECLKQSS
;
A
#
# COMPACT_ATOMS: atom_id res chain seq x y z
N ASN A 1 32.32 -4.54 -47.51
CA ASN A 1 31.93 -5.91 -47.91
C ASN A 1 30.97 -6.45 -46.89
N LEU A 2 29.86 -7.04 -47.33
CA LEU A 2 28.79 -7.52 -46.45
C LEU A 2 29.19 -8.84 -45.78
N ILE A 3 28.57 -9.11 -44.62
CA ILE A 3 28.31 -10.48 -44.16
C ILE A 3 26.79 -10.61 -44.11
N GLU A 4 26.25 -11.44 -44.99
CA GLU A 4 24.81 -11.71 -45.11
C GLU A 4 24.49 -12.98 -44.32
N ILE A 5 23.84 -12.85 -43.17
CA ILE A 5 23.39 -14.00 -42.38
C ILE A 5 21.97 -14.35 -42.82
N LYS A 6 21.85 -15.38 -43.66
CA LYS A 6 20.55 -15.96 -44.02
C LYS A 6 19.97 -16.69 -42.82
N LYS A 7 18.70 -16.40 -42.50
CA LYS A 7 17.88 -17.35 -41.75
C LYS A 7 17.58 -18.52 -42.69
N ASN A 8 17.94 -19.73 -42.27
CA ASN A 8 17.30 -20.93 -42.81
C ASN A 8 16.08 -21.24 -41.93
N ASP A 9 15.10 -21.91 -42.54
CA ASP A 9 13.85 -22.26 -41.91
C ASP A 9 14.05 -23.30 -40.80
N PHE A 10 13.29 -23.15 -39.71
CA PHE A 10 13.23 -24.12 -38.63
C PHE A 10 11.78 -24.56 -38.49
N GLN A 11 11.43 -25.64 -39.21
CA GLN A 11 10.14 -26.29 -39.04
C GLN A 11 10.18 -27.11 -37.74
N ILE A 12 9.22 -26.88 -36.87
CA ILE A 12 8.89 -27.77 -35.77
C ILE A 12 7.87 -28.77 -36.34
N PRO A 13 8.07 -30.09 -36.20
CA PRO A 13 7.03 -31.06 -36.55
C PRO A 13 5.93 -31.04 -35.48
N ASP A 14 4.69 -31.17 -35.91
CA ASP A 14 3.58 -31.53 -35.03
C ASP A 14 3.71 -33.02 -34.68
N GLU A 15 3.59 -33.37 -33.39
CA GLU A 15 3.37 -34.75 -32.92
C GLU A 15 2.09 -34.73 -32.08
N GLU A 16 1.04 -35.34 -32.62
CA GLU A 16 -0.23 -35.65 -31.94
C GLU A 16 -0.14 -37.05 -31.29
N ASP A 17 -1.27 -37.51 -30.75
CA ASP A 17 -1.58 -38.88 -30.30
C ASP A 17 -0.93 -39.37 -28.98
N ASP A 18 -1.78 -39.35 -27.93
CA ASP A 18 -2.20 -40.49 -27.11
C ASP A 18 -1.18 -41.48 -26.50
N ASP A 19 -1.38 -41.76 -25.21
CA ASP A 19 -1.47 -43.14 -24.73
C ASP A 19 -2.37 -43.22 -23.48
N GLU A 20 -3.24 -44.22 -23.41
CA GLU A 20 -4.13 -44.48 -22.27
C GLU A 20 -3.37 -45.18 -21.12
N ILE A 21 -3.78 -44.97 -19.86
CA ILE A 21 -3.37 -45.83 -18.74
C ILE A 21 -4.63 -46.29 -17.98
N GLU A 22 -4.88 -47.60 -18.02
CA GLU A 22 -6.05 -48.27 -17.45
C GLU A 22 -6.06 -48.29 -15.91
N GLU A 23 -7.26 -48.57 -15.35
CA GLU A 23 -7.43 -48.98 -13.96
C GLU A 23 -6.75 -50.33 -13.66
N GLN A 24 -6.21 -50.50 -12.45
CA GLN A 24 -6.18 -51.82 -11.80
C GLN A 24 -6.64 -51.74 -10.34
N GLN A 25 -7.37 -52.77 -9.92
CA GLN A 25 -8.05 -52.88 -8.63
C GLN A 25 -7.28 -53.80 -7.65
N ASP A 26 -7.95 -54.15 -6.55
CA ASP A 26 -7.60 -55.15 -5.53
C ASP A 26 -6.45 -54.84 -4.54
N GLY A 27 -6.88 -54.46 -3.34
CA GLY A 27 -6.05 -54.31 -2.12
C GLY A 27 -6.78 -54.83 -0.87
N LYS A 28 -7.44 -56.00 -1.01
CA LYS A 28 -8.40 -56.55 -0.06
C LYS A 28 -7.73 -57.17 1.18
N HIS A 29 -8.03 -56.66 2.37
CA HIS A 29 -7.87 -57.41 3.61
C HIS A 29 -9.06 -57.18 4.55
N LYS A 30 -9.45 -58.25 5.26
CA LYS A 30 -10.45 -58.26 6.32
C LYS A 30 -9.77 -58.42 7.69
N ASP A 31 -10.63 -58.52 8.71
CA ASP A 31 -10.47 -59.19 10.00
C ASP A 31 -10.09 -58.23 11.16
N GLU A 32 -10.70 -58.30 12.35
CA GLU A 32 -12.07 -58.67 12.79
C GLU A 32 -12.22 -58.18 14.26
N ASP A 33 -13.22 -58.63 15.03
CA ASP A 33 -13.40 -58.44 16.49
C ASP A 33 -13.68 -57.01 17.04
N GLU A 34 -14.44 -56.81 18.14
CA GLU A 34 -15.71 -57.40 18.59
C GLU A 34 -16.33 -56.47 19.69
N ASP A 35 -17.66 -56.52 19.88
CA ASP A 35 -18.43 -56.32 21.13
C ASP A 35 -17.92 -55.39 22.29
N LYS A 36 -18.72 -54.47 22.90
CA LYS A 36 -19.97 -54.78 23.64
C LYS A 36 -20.74 -53.54 24.21
N ASP A 37 -22.06 -53.58 24.04
CA ASP A 37 -23.16 -53.36 25.01
C ASP A 37 -23.23 -52.24 26.11
N GLN A 38 -24.36 -51.50 26.04
CA GLN A 38 -25.41 -51.28 27.07
C GLN A 38 -25.13 -50.58 28.43
N ASN A 39 -25.66 -49.34 28.58
CA ASN A 39 -26.85 -48.99 29.40
C ASN A 39 -27.07 -47.45 29.35
N GLU A 40 -28.28 -46.87 29.27
CA GLU A 40 -29.45 -46.90 30.19
C GLU A 40 -29.18 -46.35 31.62
N SER A 41 -30.04 -45.52 32.23
CA SER A 41 -31.30 -44.86 31.76
C SER A 41 -31.78 -43.78 32.77
N LEU A 42 -32.84 -43.03 32.39
CA LEU A 42 -33.72 -42.18 33.25
C LEU A 42 -33.07 -40.88 33.83
N LYS A 43 -33.81 -39.80 34.14
CA LYS A 43 -35.27 -39.54 34.23
C LYS A 43 -35.57 -38.04 33.94
N GLU A 44 -36.47 -37.71 33.02
CA GLU A 44 -37.88 -37.24 33.19
C GLU A 44 -38.09 -35.87 33.89
N LYS A 45 -39.19 -35.21 33.46
CA LYS A 45 -39.95 -34.10 34.06
C LYS A 45 -39.63 -32.67 33.66
N ASP A 46 -40.63 -31.79 33.43
CA ASP A 46 -42.07 -31.91 33.09
C ASP A 46 -42.58 -30.49 32.73
N ASP A 47 -43.76 -30.38 32.10
CA ASP A 47 -44.69 -29.22 32.02
C ASP A 47 -44.13 -27.89 31.40
N ASP A 48 -44.63 -27.43 30.25
CA ASP A 48 -45.88 -26.67 30.00
C ASP A 48 -45.88 -25.23 30.56
N ASP A 49 -45.90 -24.24 29.65
CA ASP A 49 -47.00 -23.26 29.52
C ASP A 49 -46.74 -22.27 28.35
N GLU A 50 -47.81 -21.90 27.62
CA GLU A 50 -47.83 -20.80 26.66
C GLU A 50 -48.25 -19.50 27.37
N GLU A 51 -47.61 -18.35 27.09
CA GLU A 51 -48.35 -17.07 27.18
C GLU A 51 -47.78 -15.98 26.25
N THR A 52 -48.65 -15.01 25.97
CA THR A 52 -48.60 -14.06 24.85
C THR A 52 -47.56 -12.94 24.98
N ILE A 53 -47.03 -12.50 23.83
CA ILE A 53 -46.42 -11.17 23.69
C ILE A 53 -47.55 -10.18 23.32
N GLU A 54 -47.79 -9.18 24.18
CA GLU A 54 -48.73 -8.09 23.90
C GLU A 54 -48.05 -6.88 23.23
N ASP A 55 -48.86 -6.05 22.57
CA ASP A 55 -48.45 -4.94 21.72
C ASP A 55 -47.75 -3.78 22.47
N ILE A 56 -46.90 -3.04 21.75
CA ILE A 56 -46.59 -1.65 22.03
C ILE A 56 -46.98 -0.84 20.79
N GLN A 57 -47.94 0.07 20.95
CA GLN A 57 -48.54 0.83 19.86
C GLN A 57 -47.78 2.12 19.54
N GLU A 58 -47.91 2.57 18.29
CA GLU A 58 -47.71 3.96 17.87
C GLU A 58 -48.92 4.81 18.28
N GLU A 59 -48.74 6.08 18.68
CA GLU A 59 -49.64 7.21 18.35
C GLU A 59 -49.05 8.57 18.80
N ASP A 60 -49.81 9.66 18.59
CA ASP A 60 -49.53 11.10 18.83
C ASP A 60 -48.37 11.70 18.00
N GLN A 61 -48.58 12.31 16.81
CA GLN A 61 -49.50 13.37 16.32
C GLN A 61 -49.02 14.83 16.53
N ASP A 62 -49.40 15.67 15.58
CA ASP A 62 -48.96 17.06 15.40
C ASP A 62 -49.59 18.06 16.39
N GLU A 63 -48.93 19.20 16.61
CA GLU A 63 -49.66 20.47 16.77
C GLU A 63 -48.86 21.66 16.22
N GLU A 64 -49.52 22.47 15.39
CA GLU A 64 -49.01 23.76 14.92
C GLU A 64 -49.21 24.84 16.01
N LYS A 65 -48.30 25.83 16.11
CA LYS A 65 -48.72 27.22 16.35
C LYS A 65 -47.68 28.27 15.94
N GLU A 66 -48.27 29.27 15.30
CA GLU A 66 -47.81 30.58 14.87
C GLU A 66 -47.28 31.49 16.02
N ASP A 67 -46.60 32.55 15.57
CA ASP A 67 -46.68 33.94 16.05
C ASP A 67 -45.77 34.57 17.13
N ASP A 68 -45.63 35.88 16.87
CA ASP A 68 -45.32 37.05 17.69
C ASP A 68 -43.88 37.53 17.97
N GLU A 69 -43.70 38.77 17.50
CA GLU A 69 -42.60 39.73 17.68
C GLU A 69 -42.33 40.09 19.15
N LYS A 70 -41.09 40.52 19.44
CA LYS A 70 -40.84 41.83 20.08
C LYS A 70 -39.37 42.27 20.09
N ASP A 71 -39.19 43.57 19.91
CA ASP A 71 -37.97 44.31 20.22
C ASP A 71 -37.78 44.49 21.73
N GLU A 72 -36.55 44.78 22.18
CA GLU A 72 -36.34 45.75 23.27
C GLU A 72 -34.93 46.39 23.19
N GLU A 73 -34.85 47.71 23.41
CA GLU A 73 -33.61 48.51 23.35
C GLU A 73 -33.04 48.79 24.76
N SER A 74 -31.72 48.95 24.87
CA SER A 74 -31.02 49.73 25.91
C SER A 74 -29.57 49.96 25.45
N GLN A 75 -28.91 51.12 25.46
CA GLN A 75 -29.04 52.39 26.21
C GLN A 75 -28.84 52.27 27.74
N ASP A 76 -27.85 52.92 28.39
CA ASP A 76 -26.64 53.62 27.87
C ASP A 76 -25.35 53.03 28.52
N ASP A 77 -24.43 53.67 29.27
CA ASP A 77 -24.28 55.01 29.88
C ASP A 77 -22.80 55.50 29.73
N LEU A 78 -22.60 56.81 29.86
CA LEU A 78 -21.36 57.56 29.66
C LEU A 78 -20.37 57.49 30.84
N ASN A 79 -19.12 57.89 30.58
CA ASN A 79 -18.57 58.99 31.37
C ASN A 79 -17.56 59.86 30.62
N GLU A 80 -17.38 61.10 31.09
CA GLU A 80 -16.91 62.23 30.29
C GLU A 80 -15.91 63.13 31.06
N SER A 81 -14.86 63.61 30.39
CA SER A 81 -14.24 64.95 30.59
C SER A 81 -13.21 65.17 29.48
N THR A 82 -13.23 66.23 28.65
CA THR A 82 -13.22 67.70 28.89
C THR A 82 -11.90 68.22 29.49
N ASP A 83 -11.30 69.34 29.04
CA ASP A 83 -11.83 70.34 28.11
C ASP A 83 -10.78 71.15 27.29
N GLN A 84 -11.30 71.81 26.25
CA GLN A 84 -10.81 72.97 25.45
C GLN A 84 -9.44 73.62 25.80
N THR A 85 -8.62 73.99 24.81
CA THR A 85 -8.77 75.23 24.00
C THR A 85 -7.73 75.25 22.86
N GLY A 86 -7.88 76.14 21.86
CA GLY A 86 -6.88 76.31 20.79
C GLY A 86 -6.87 77.72 20.19
N TRP A 87 -5.91 78.00 19.29
CA TRP A 87 -5.98 78.95 18.15
C TRP A 87 -4.57 79.22 17.57
N LYS A 88 -4.28 78.77 16.32
CA LYS A 88 -3.26 79.29 15.35
C LYS A 88 -1.77 79.35 15.80
N GLU A 89 -0.76 79.36 14.90
CA GLU A 89 -0.74 79.40 13.42
C GLU A 89 0.32 78.41 12.85
N ILE A 90 0.74 78.57 11.59
CA ILE A 90 1.47 77.55 10.80
C ILE A 90 3.00 77.71 10.89
N GLU A 91 3.72 76.60 11.03
CA GLU A 91 5.05 76.40 10.43
C GLU A 91 5.22 74.92 10.03
N LEU A 92 6.04 74.62 9.02
CA LEU A 92 6.30 73.24 8.56
C LEU A 92 7.60 72.72 9.19
N ASP A 93 7.55 71.48 9.69
CA ASP A 93 8.71 70.61 9.84
C ASP A 93 8.38 69.23 9.27
N CYS A 94 9.40 68.45 8.88
CA CYS A 94 9.21 67.23 8.08
C CYS A 94 8.85 66.00 8.92
N ASP A 95 7.75 65.32 8.59
CA ASP A 95 7.43 63.99 9.12
C ASP A 95 8.53 62.97 8.75
N PRO A 96 9.01 62.15 9.70
CA PRO A 96 9.78 60.96 9.38
C PRO A 96 8.90 59.92 8.69
N ILE A 97 9.49 59.13 7.80
CA ILE A 97 8.81 57.98 7.17
C ILE A 97 8.49 56.95 8.27
N PRO A 98 7.26 56.40 8.34
CA PRO A 98 6.91 55.41 9.36
C PRO A 98 7.67 54.09 9.16
N ASP A 99 8.23 53.54 10.26
CA ASP A 99 9.04 52.31 10.29
C ASP A 99 8.23 51.02 9.99
N ASP A 100 6.90 51.14 9.83
CA ASP A 100 5.92 50.05 9.72
C ASP A 100 6.16 49.08 8.54
N VAL A 101 6.94 49.49 7.54
CA VAL A 101 7.15 48.76 6.27
C VAL A 101 8.14 47.60 6.40
N GLU A 102 9.10 47.65 7.34
CA GLU A 102 10.04 46.54 7.55
C GLU A 102 9.40 45.37 8.30
N ALA A 103 8.54 45.66 9.28
CA ALA A 103 7.86 44.65 10.11
C ALA A 103 6.99 43.70 9.26
N PHE A 104 6.25 44.23 8.29
CA PHE A 104 5.37 43.44 7.42
C PHE A 104 6.13 42.47 6.52
N ASN A 105 7.28 42.91 5.96
CA ASN A 105 8.14 42.06 5.14
C ASN A 105 8.80 40.95 5.99
N MET A 106 9.23 41.26 7.22
CA MET A 106 9.85 40.26 8.11
C MET A 106 8.86 39.16 8.52
N ILE A 107 7.59 39.50 8.79
CA ILE A 107 6.55 38.51 9.11
C ILE A 107 6.25 37.60 7.90
N LEU A 108 6.17 38.16 6.69
CA LEU A 108 5.98 37.37 5.45
C LEU A 108 7.18 36.44 5.16
N LEU A 109 8.41 36.88 5.45
CA LEU A 109 9.61 36.05 5.31
C LEU A 109 9.61 34.88 6.32
N ILE A 110 9.26 35.14 7.58
CA ILE A 110 9.17 34.09 8.61
C ILE A 110 8.07 33.08 8.27
N LEU A 111 6.89 33.54 7.84
CA LEU A 111 5.81 32.65 7.40
C LEU A 111 6.21 31.77 6.21
N SER A 112 6.85 32.35 5.17
CA SER A 112 7.32 31.57 4.01
C SER A 112 8.38 30.53 4.38
N LEU A 113 9.26 30.82 5.35
CA LEU A 113 10.22 29.88 5.90
C LEU A 113 9.56 28.76 6.73
N THR A 114 8.49 29.04 7.48
CA THR A 114 7.78 27.99 8.23
C THR A 114 7.04 27.00 7.34
N VAL A 115 6.48 27.43 6.20
CA VAL A 115 5.82 26.52 5.23
C VAL A 115 6.82 25.59 4.55
N LEU A 116 8.07 26.02 4.37
CA LEU A 116 9.16 25.19 3.85
C LEU A 116 9.70 24.15 4.85
N SER A 117 9.28 24.18 6.12
CA SER A 117 9.94 23.43 7.20
C SER A 117 9.58 21.93 7.29
N TYR A 118 8.58 21.44 6.55
CA TYR A 118 8.07 20.06 6.71
C TYR A 118 7.87 19.27 5.41
N GLY A 119 8.17 19.85 4.25
CA GLY A 119 8.23 19.09 3.00
C GLY A 119 9.50 18.25 2.94
N GLN A 120 9.39 16.93 2.68
CA GLN A 120 10.54 16.20 2.15
C GLN A 120 10.78 16.63 0.71
N ASP A 121 12.01 17.02 0.37
CA ASP A 121 12.43 17.32 -1.01
C ASP A 121 12.42 16.03 -1.87
N TYR A 122 11.22 15.62 -2.28
CA TYR A 122 11.00 14.52 -3.21
C TYR A 122 11.46 14.92 -4.61
N LYS A 123 12.58 14.33 -5.05
CA LYS A 123 13.22 14.66 -6.32
C LYS A 123 12.58 13.84 -7.44
N GLN A 124 11.99 14.53 -8.41
CA GLN A 124 11.38 13.95 -9.61
C GLN A 124 12.25 12.84 -10.22
N GLY A 125 11.63 11.74 -10.63
CA GLY A 125 12.32 10.56 -11.17
C GLY A 125 12.88 9.60 -10.10
N LYS A 126 12.74 9.89 -8.80
CA LYS A 126 13.04 8.96 -7.70
C LYS A 126 11.78 8.41 -7.04
N ILE A 127 11.95 7.24 -6.43
CA ILE A 127 11.04 6.66 -5.44
C ILE A 127 11.75 6.55 -4.10
N TYR A 128 10.97 6.64 -3.02
CA TYR A 128 11.42 6.76 -1.65
C TYR A 128 10.75 5.66 -0.81
N TYR A 129 11.50 4.97 0.03
CA TYR A 129 10.98 3.87 0.83
C TYR A 129 11.74 3.73 2.15
N ASN A 130 11.13 3.00 3.07
CA ASN A 130 11.71 2.63 4.36
C ASN A 130 12.39 1.25 4.22
N ASP A 131 13.67 1.13 4.59
CA ASP A 131 14.41 -0.15 4.53
C ASP A 131 14.48 -0.99 5.82
N ASN A 132 13.76 -0.61 6.88
CA ASN A 132 13.65 -1.36 8.14
C ASN A 132 13.28 -2.85 7.89
N GLU A 133 13.84 -3.77 8.67
CA GLU A 133 13.69 -5.21 8.48
C GLU A 133 13.31 -5.95 9.76
N ILE A 134 12.57 -7.04 9.64
CA ILE A 134 12.27 -7.94 10.77
C ILE A 134 13.37 -9.02 10.85
N ASP A 135 14.02 -9.18 12.00
CA ASP A 135 15.07 -10.20 12.16
C ASP A 135 14.54 -11.61 12.47
N SER A 136 15.43 -12.56 12.77
CA SER A 136 15.07 -13.91 13.22
C SER A 136 14.27 -13.96 14.54
N ASN A 137 14.37 -12.94 15.40
CA ASN A 137 13.66 -12.86 16.69
C ASN A 137 12.28 -12.20 16.57
N GLY A 138 11.91 -11.68 15.40
CA GLY A 138 10.64 -10.98 15.20
C GLY A 138 10.68 -9.51 15.65
N TYR A 139 11.86 -8.88 15.66
CA TYR A 139 12.03 -7.47 16.00
C TYR A 139 12.25 -6.62 14.74
N LEU A 140 11.62 -5.46 14.67
CA LEU A 140 11.81 -4.46 13.62
C LEU A 140 13.07 -3.65 13.92
N TYR A 141 14.07 -3.75 13.04
CA TYR A 141 15.32 -3.01 13.16
C TYR A 141 15.27 -1.69 12.41
N LEU A 142 15.61 -0.63 13.14
CA LEU A 142 15.86 0.72 12.65
C LEU A 142 17.37 0.94 12.55
N GLU A 143 17.88 1.57 11.49
CA GLU A 143 19.22 2.15 11.50
C GLU A 143 19.20 3.52 12.19
N ALA A 144 20.18 3.82 13.05
CA ALA A 144 20.21 5.06 13.85
C ALA A 144 20.61 6.34 13.07
N LEU A 145 20.08 6.49 11.85
CA LEU A 145 20.19 7.71 11.05
C LEU A 145 19.12 8.77 11.42
N LYS A 146 18.06 8.35 12.12
CA LYS A 146 16.89 9.15 12.52
C LYS A 146 16.36 8.61 13.87
N LYS A 147 15.58 9.40 14.62
CA LYS A 147 15.05 9.03 15.95
C LYS A 147 13.56 9.35 16.12
N GLY A 148 12.93 8.83 17.17
CA GLY A 148 11.51 9.08 17.45
C GLY A 148 10.58 8.58 16.33
N HIS A 149 9.74 9.47 15.80
CA HIS A 149 8.88 9.22 14.63
C HIS A 149 9.64 9.32 13.30
N ASP A 150 10.71 10.12 13.22
CA ASP A 150 11.47 10.28 11.97
C ASP A 150 12.08 8.95 11.51
N ALA A 151 12.38 8.05 12.45
CA ALA A 151 12.95 6.73 12.21
C ALA A 151 12.08 5.77 11.38
N ASP A 152 10.79 6.07 11.24
CA ASP A 152 9.86 5.29 10.42
C ASP A 152 9.58 5.95 9.06
N THR A 153 10.07 7.19 8.84
CA THR A 153 9.97 7.88 7.55
C THR A 153 10.98 7.33 6.54
N ALA A 154 10.62 7.35 5.24
CA ALA A 154 11.46 6.86 4.14
C ALA A 154 12.90 7.38 4.20
N ASP A 155 13.87 6.47 4.15
CA ASP A 155 15.29 6.76 4.39
C ASP A 155 16.16 6.40 3.18
N LYS A 156 15.72 5.45 2.35
CA LYS A 156 16.33 5.10 1.07
C LYS A 156 15.59 5.77 -0.09
N SER A 157 16.34 6.10 -1.15
CA SER A 157 15.77 6.54 -2.43
C SER A 157 16.53 5.95 -3.60
N VAL A 158 15.80 5.55 -4.65
CA VAL A 158 16.33 4.92 -5.87
C VAL A 158 15.71 5.54 -7.12
N ASN A 159 16.35 5.40 -8.27
CA ASN A 159 15.86 6.00 -9.52
C ASN A 159 14.76 5.12 -10.13
N ILE A 160 13.61 5.69 -10.51
CA ILE A 160 12.51 4.96 -11.16
C ILE A 160 13.02 4.24 -12.41
N ARG A 161 13.81 4.95 -13.22
CA ARG A 161 14.32 4.46 -14.49
C ARG A 161 15.40 3.37 -14.37
N ASP A 162 15.93 3.08 -13.16
CA ASP A 162 16.83 1.94 -12.92
C ASP A 162 16.09 0.59 -13.09
N TYR A 163 14.78 0.55 -12.82
CA TYR A 163 13.97 -0.67 -12.86
C TYR A 163 13.40 -0.91 -14.27
N GLN A 164 13.17 -2.17 -14.61
CA GLN A 164 12.53 -2.56 -15.88
C GLN A 164 11.02 -2.27 -15.84
N ALA A 165 10.38 -2.15 -17.00
CA ALA A 165 8.91 -2.15 -17.06
C ALA A 165 8.45 -3.60 -16.87
N VAL A 166 7.37 -3.82 -16.11
CA VAL A 166 6.87 -5.18 -15.83
C VAL A 166 6.16 -5.76 -17.06
N VAL A 167 5.47 -4.90 -17.82
CA VAL A 167 4.94 -5.25 -19.14
C VAL A 167 6.02 -4.96 -20.19
N ASN A 168 6.42 -5.97 -20.95
CA ASN A 168 7.44 -5.81 -21.98
C ASN A 168 6.92 -5.00 -23.17
N GLY A 169 7.69 -4.02 -23.62
CA GLY A 169 7.42 -3.22 -24.81
C GLY A 169 6.62 -1.93 -24.57
N THR A 170 5.97 -1.76 -23.42
CA THR A 170 5.17 -0.56 -23.11
C THR A 170 6.00 0.65 -22.72
N LYS A 171 5.42 1.85 -22.90
CA LYS A 171 6.05 3.17 -22.73
C LYS A 171 5.06 4.20 -22.18
N SER A 172 5.56 5.24 -21.54
CA SER A 172 4.80 6.41 -21.08
C SER A 172 4.17 7.24 -22.21
N THR A 173 4.57 6.97 -23.46
CA THR A 173 4.03 7.56 -24.70
C THR A 173 2.92 6.74 -25.35
N ASP A 174 2.61 5.53 -24.86
CA ASP A 174 1.60 4.68 -25.48
C ASP A 174 0.19 5.20 -25.18
N LYS A 175 -0.74 5.08 -26.15
CA LYS A 175 -2.09 5.65 -26.03
C LYS A 175 -2.91 5.08 -24.87
N LYS A 176 -2.72 3.81 -24.52
CA LYS A 176 -3.44 3.15 -23.42
C LYS A 176 -2.49 2.23 -22.67
N PHE A 177 -2.56 2.27 -21.35
CA PHE A 177 -1.91 1.30 -20.48
C PHE A 177 -2.85 0.91 -19.35
N LEU A 178 -2.79 -0.36 -18.94
CA LEU A 178 -3.53 -0.92 -17.81
C LEU A 178 -2.63 -1.92 -17.08
N THR A 179 -2.60 -1.83 -15.76
CA THR A 179 -1.94 -2.82 -14.90
C THR A 179 -2.77 -4.10 -14.79
N ILE A 180 -4.11 -3.96 -14.78
CA ILE A 180 -5.07 -5.07 -14.79
C ILE A 180 -6.05 -4.84 -15.95
N PRO A 181 -6.35 -5.86 -16.79
CA PRO A 181 -7.34 -5.71 -17.87
C PRO A 181 -8.73 -5.31 -17.36
N GLU A 182 -9.44 -4.46 -18.11
CA GLU A 182 -10.82 -4.04 -17.79
C GLU A 182 -11.77 -5.24 -17.59
N ALA A 183 -11.61 -6.32 -18.39
CA ALA A 183 -12.41 -7.54 -18.27
C ALA A 183 -12.08 -8.39 -17.03
N ASP A 184 -10.85 -8.33 -16.52
CA ASP A 184 -10.45 -9.02 -15.29
C ASP A 184 -10.98 -8.28 -14.03
N PHE A 185 -11.19 -6.97 -14.12
CA PHE A 185 -11.32 -6.10 -12.95
C PHE A 185 -12.51 -6.45 -12.04
N ILE A 186 -13.67 -6.74 -12.63
CA ILE A 186 -14.90 -7.10 -11.91
C ILE A 186 -14.75 -8.44 -11.14
N SER A 187 -13.76 -9.27 -11.52
CA SER A 187 -13.48 -10.54 -10.83
C SER A 187 -12.53 -10.44 -9.64
N LEU A 188 -11.92 -9.26 -9.39
CA LEU A 188 -10.85 -9.11 -8.40
C LEU A 188 -11.38 -9.26 -6.97
N LEU A 189 -10.89 -10.26 -6.23
CA LEU A 189 -11.35 -10.55 -4.87
C LEU A 189 -11.04 -9.39 -3.91
N ALA A 190 -9.91 -8.69 -4.08
CA ALA A 190 -9.59 -7.48 -3.31
C ALA A 190 -10.39 -6.23 -3.72
N GLY A 191 -11.14 -6.30 -4.83
CA GLY A 191 -12.05 -5.24 -5.29
C GLY A 191 -13.52 -5.50 -4.98
N LYS A 192 -13.85 -6.70 -4.46
CA LYS A 192 -15.18 -7.00 -3.92
C LYS A 192 -15.39 -6.30 -2.57
N GLY A 193 -16.65 -6.16 -2.19
CA GLY A 193 -17.07 -5.52 -0.94
C GLY A 193 -16.59 -6.24 0.33
N ALA A 194 -16.95 -5.66 1.47
CA ALA A 194 -16.53 -6.08 2.81
C ALA A 194 -17.08 -7.45 3.28
N GLU A 195 -16.55 -8.53 2.72
CA GLU A 195 -16.59 -9.87 3.34
C GLU A 195 -15.43 -10.04 4.35
N GLU A 196 -15.62 -10.86 5.38
CA GLU A 196 -14.63 -11.22 6.42
C GLU A 196 -13.98 -10.05 7.23
N LEU A 197 -14.66 -8.92 7.42
CA LEU A 197 -14.10 -7.77 8.14
C LEU A 197 -14.39 -7.75 9.67
N GLU A 198 -14.51 -8.88 10.36
CA GLU A 198 -14.73 -8.84 11.83
C GLU A 198 -13.56 -8.18 12.58
N CYS A 199 -12.32 -8.44 12.15
CA CYS A 199 -11.12 -7.83 12.72
C CYS A 199 -11.05 -6.34 12.34
N ASN A 200 -11.27 -5.44 13.31
CA ASN A 200 -11.40 -3.99 13.06
C ASN A 200 -10.18 -3.35 12.36
N THR A 201 -8.99 -3.93 12.51
CA THR A 201 -7.78 -3.51 11.77
C THR A 201 -7.92 -3.68 10.26
N VAL A 202 -8.57 -4.76 9.82
CA VAL A 202 -8.79 -5.01 8.40
C VAL A 202 -9.81 -4.03 7.84
N LYS A 203 -10.82 -3.62 8.64
CA LYS A 203 -11.71 -2.50 8.28
C LYS A 203 -10.90 -1.25 7.97
N VAL A 204 -10.02 -0.81 8.86
CA VAL A 204 -9.19 0.39 8.65
C VAL A 204 -8.38 0.29 7.34
N TYR A 205 -7.68 -0.83 7.10
CA TYR A 205 -6.92 -1.02 5.86
C TYR A 205 -7.77 -1.17 4.60
N TYR A 206 -9.04 -1.58 4.72
CA TYR A 206 -10.02 -1.56 3.63
C TYR A 206 -10.56 -0.13 3.39
N GLU A 207 -10.82 0.63 4.46
CA GLU A 207 -11.32 2.01 4.41
C GLU A 207 -10.32 2.96 3.73
N VAL A 208 -9.02 2.80 3.96
CA VAL A 208 -7.94 3.58 3.30
C VAL A 208 -7.31 2.89 2.08
N ASP A 209 -8.05 1.96 1.45
CA ASP A 209 -7.77 1.31 0.16
C ASP A 209 -6.47 0.47 0.03
N PHE A 210 -5.57 0.51 1.01
CA PHE A 210 -4.34 -0.29 1.02
C PHE A 210 -4.60 -1.81 0.92
N PHE A 211 -5.76 -2.28 1.38
CA PHE A 211 -6.24 -3.66 1.15
C PHE A 211 -6.37 -3.99 -0.35
N ALA A 212 -7.11 -3.15 -1.09
CA ALA A 212 -7.30 -3.33 -2.53
C ALA A 212 -5.99 -3.12 -3.30
N LEU A 213 -5.18 -2.11 -2.91
CA LEU A 213 -3.86 -1.87 -3.50
C LEU A 213 -2.95 -3.10 -3.41
N LEU A 214 -2.96 -3.80 -2.27
CA LEU A 214 -2.12 -4.98 -2.05
C LEU A 214 -2.59 -6.19 -2.89
N GLY A 215 -3.90 -6.41 -3.01
CA GLY A 215 -4.45 -7.45 -3.87
C GLY A 215 -4.27 -7.15 -5.37
N PHE A 216 -4.42 -5.89 -5.78
CA PHE A 216 -4.18 -5.45 -7.16
C PHE A 216 -2.68 -5.55 -7.51
N ALA A 217 -1.78 -5.30 -6.56
CA ALA A 217 -0.35 -5.58 -6.72
C ALA A 217 -0.07 -7.08 -6.89
N ALA A 218 -0.73 -7.96 -6.11
CA ALA A 218 -0.58 -9.41 -6.27
C ALA A 218 -1.02 -9.89 -7.68
N LYS A 219 -2.17 -9.39 -8.16
CA LYS A 219 -2.66 -9.62 -9.53
C LYS A 219 -1.72 -9.06 -10.60
N PHE A 220 -1.12 -7.88 -10.38
CA PHE A 220 -0.18 -7.28 -11.33
C PHE A 220 1.13 -8.05 -11.44
N TYR A 221 1.77 -8.37 -10.32
CA TYR A 221 3.12 -8.93 -10.29
C TYR A 221 3.15 -10.45 -10.38
N GLU A 222 2.38 -11.13 -9.55
CA GLU A 222 2.44 -12.59 -9.36
C GLU A 222 1.27 -13.31 -10.08
N LYS A 223 0.37 -12.55 -10.71
CA LYS A 223 -0.82 -12.97 -11.49
C LYS A 223 -1.95 -13.64 -10.70
N GLU A 224 -1.80 -13.74 -9.38
CA GLU A 224 -2.79 -14.29 -8.46
C GLU A 224 -3.93 -13.31 -8.17
N ASN A 225 -5.16 -13.81 -8.15
CA ASN A 225 -6.33 -13.06 -7.70
C ASN A 225 -6.65 -13.45 -6.25
N ILE A 226 -6.32 -12.56 -5.29
CA ILE A 226 -6.52 -12.80 -3.85
C ILE A 226 -7.34 -11.66 -3.24
N ALA A 227 -8.09 -11.97 -2.18
CA ALA A 227 -8.34 -11.01 -1.10
C ALA A 227 -7.15 -11.16 -0.12
N PRO A 228 -6.39 -10.10 0.22
CA PRO A 228 -5.25 -10.23 1.13
C PRO A 228 -5.67 -10.61 2.55
N SER A 229 -4.96 -11.55 3.17
CA SER A 229 -5.08 -11.82 4.61
C SER A 229 -4.25 -10.81 5.39
N PHE A 230 -4.89 -9.79 5.95
CA PHE A 230 -4.25 -8.85 6.88
C PHE A 230 -4.11 -9.45 8.27
N THR A 231 -4.96 -10.40 8.66
CA THR A 231 -4.79 -11.20 9.89
C THR A 231 -3.50 -12.02 9.87
N TYR A 232 -3.12 -12.60 8.73
CA TYR A 232 -1.79 -13.20 8.55
C TYR A 232 -0.66 -12.17 8.65
N LEU A 233 -0.84 -10.96 8.10
CA LEU A 233 0.17 -9.90 8.23
C LEU A 233 0.36 -9.48 9.71
N LEU A 234 -0.73 -9.38 10.47
CA LEU A 234 -0.72 -9.08 11.91
C LEU A 234 -0.07 -10.22 12.73
N ALA A 235 -0.35 -11.49 12.39
CA ALA A 235 0.28 -12.64 13.05
C ALA A 235 1.80 -12.71 12.83
N ASN A 236 2.31 -12.14 11.73
CA ASN A 236 3.74 -12.05 11.42
C ASN A 236 4.36 -10.68 11.77
N ALA A 237 3.59 -9.76 12.36
CA ALA A 237 4.03 -8.40 12.65
C ALA A 237 5.14 -8.37 13.73
N PRO A 238 6.06 -7.38 13.68
CA PRO A 238 7.17 -7.31 14.62
C PRO A 238 6.69 -7.01 16.04
N THR A 239 7.21 -7.74 17.02
CA THR A 239 6.79 -7.62 18.43
C THR A 239 7.50 -6.50 19.20
N LYS A 240 8.57 -5.94 18.62
CA LYS A 240 9.45 -4.95 19.23
C LYS A 240 10.16 -4.12 18.17
N ARG A 241 10.34 -2.83 18.41
CA ARG A 241 11.13 -1.87 17.62
C ARG A 241 12.48 -1.66 18.30
N VAL A 242 13.59 -1.81 17.57
CA VAL A 242 14.95 -1.73 18.11
C VAL A 242 15.87 -0.95 17.16
N TYR A 243 16.71 -0.06 17.68
CA TYR A 243 17.69 0.66 16.86
C TYR A 243 19.06 -0.04 16.86
N LYS A 244 19.64 -0.26 15.68
CA LYS A 244 21.07 -0.56 15.50
C LYS A 244 21.87 0.72 15.70
N ASN A 245 23.15 0.59 16.06
CA ASN A 245 24.13 1.68 15.96
C ASN A 245 23.76 2.96 16.73
N LYS A 246 22.99 2.85 17.83
CA LYS A 246 22.62 3.97 18.71
C LYS A 246 23.87 4.80 19.08
N PRO A 247 23.83 6.15 19.02
CA PRO A 247 24.95 6.98 19.46
C PRO A 247 25.22 6.78 20.97
N ALA A 248 26.45 7.09 21.41
CA ALA A 248 26.82 6.93 22.83
C ALA A 248 26.02 7.90 23.75
N GLU A 249 25.57 9.01 23.18
CA GLU A 249 24.77 10.08 23.80
C GLU A 249 23.25 9.88 23.57
N ALA A 250 22.81 8.66 23.26
CA ALA A 250 21.40 8.35 23.01
C ALA A 250 20.49 8.64 24.22
N ASP A 251 19.57 9.59 24.06
CA ASP A 251 18.43 9.83 24.95
C ASP A 251 17.31 8.77 24.81
N SER A 252 16.27 8.85 25.64
CA SER A 252 15.16 7.88 25.65
C SER A 252 14.27 7.86 24.41
N SER A 253 14.40 8.80 23.45
CA SER A 253 13.74 8.66 22.13
C SER A 253 14.37 7.56 21.25
N TRP A 254 15.52 7.03 21.68
CA TRP A 254 16.17 5.85 21.15
C TRP A 254 15.83 4.56 21.91
N ASP A 255 14.95 4.59 22.92
CA ASP A 255 14.59 3.40 23.68
C ASP A 255 13.83 2.39 22.80
N ASP A 256 13.98 1.12 23.17
CA ASP A 256 13.34 0.01 22.49
C ASP A 256 11.84 -0.02 22.82
N ILE A 257 10.97 0.00 21.81
CA ILE A 257 9.51 0.06 22.00
C ILE A 257 8.92 -1.34 21.81
N LYS A 258 8.16 -1.84 22.78
CA LYS A 258 7.31 -3.03 22.57
C LYS A 258 6.18 -2.64 21.62
N LEU A 259 6.04 -3.38 20.53
CA LEU A 259 4.94 -3.19 19.58
C LEU A 259 3.77 -4.10 19.93
N ILE A 260 2.56 -3.64 19.66
CA ILE A 260 1.32 -4.40 19.82
C ILE A 260 0.54 -4.24 18.51
N PHE A 261 0.15 -5.39 17.96
CA PHE A 261 -0.70 -5.53 16.79
C PHE A 261 -1.79 -6.53 17.15
N SER A 262 -3.04 -6.09 17.16
CA SER A 262 -4.25 -6.88 17.42
C SER A 262 -5.40 -6.32 16.60
N CYS A 263 -6.52 -7.05 16.49
CA CYS A 263 -7.68 -6.59 15.73
C CYS A 263 -8.19 -5.19 16.15
N ASP A 264 -8.06 -4.85 17.44
CA ASP A 264 -8.61 -3.62 18.03
C ASP A 264 -7.55 -2.57 18.39
N ASN A 265 -6.27 -2.96 18.45
CA ASN A 265 -5.19 -2.10 18.90
C ASN A 265 -3.90 -2.35 18.09
N ASN A 266 -3.51 -1.36 17.29
CA ASN A 266 -2.24 -1.37 16.57
C ASN A 266 -1.47 -0.09 16.81
N ASN A 267 -0.15 -0.21 16.80
CA ASN A 267 0.71 0.94 16.62
C ASN A 267 0.72 1.40 15.14
N PHE A 268 -0.41 1.91 14.64
CA PHE A 268 -0.62 2.35 13.24
C PHE A 268 0.42 3.38 12.73
N ASN A 269 1.13 4.05 13.64
CA ASN A 269 2.24 4.96 13.32
C ASN A 269 3.48 4.26 12.73
N TYR A 270 3.50 2.93 12.65
CA TYR A 270 4.61 2.13 12.10
C TYR A 270 4.13 1.28 10.91
N ASP A 271 4.85 1.38 9.79
CA ASP A 271 4.60 0.54 8.60
C ASP A 271 5.10 -0.91 8.82
N PHE A 272 4.30 -1.67 9.58
CA PHE A 272 4.53 -3.10 9.74
C PHE A 272 4.24 -3.87 8.44
N VAL A 273 3.38 -3.36 7.57
CA VAL A 273 2.97 -4.03 6.32
C VAL A 273 4.17 -4.21 5.40
N SER A 274 4.95 -3.15 5.14
CA SER A 274 6.20 -3.27 4.36
C SER A 274 7.21 -4.22 4.99
N ALA A 275 7.36 -4.20 6.31
CA ALA A 275 8.32 -5.04 7.03
C ALA A 275 7.93 -6.53 6.96
N VAL A 276 6.63 -6.84 7.03
CA VAL A 276 6.10 -8.21 6.89
C VAL A 276 6.11 -8.67 5.44
N LEU A 277 5.77 -7.81 4.47
CA LEU A 277 5.87 -8.11 3.03
C LEU A 277 7.32 -8.41 2.62
N GLN A 278 8.31 -7.68 3.17
CA GLN A 278 9.72 -7.93 2.89
C GLN A 278 10.13 -9.35 3.31
N LYS A 279 9.77 -9.78 4.53
CA LYS A 279 10.26 -11.04 5.10
C LYS A 279 9.38 -12.24 4.79
N TYR A 280 8.07 -12.09 4.90
CA TYR A 280 7.08 -13.16 4.82
C TYR A 280 6.28 -13.10 3.52
N GLY A 281 5.90 -11.90 3.07
CA GLY A 281 4.93 -11.70 2.00
C GLY A 281 3.50 -11.66 2.54
N VAL A 282 2.53 -11.76 1.64
CA VAL A 282 1.08 -11.83 1.95
C VAL A 282 0.48 -13.11 1.37
N VAL A 283 -0.63 -13.56 1.94
CA VAL A 283 -1.37 -14.77 1.53
C VAL A 283 -2.84 -14.43 1.31
N SER A 284 -3.60 -15.33 0.68
CA SER A 284 -5.04 -15.14 0.48
C SER A 284 -5.81 -15.30 1.80
N ALA A 285 -6.90 -14.54 1.97
CA ALA A 285 -7.86 -14.70 3.07
C ALA A 285 -8.46 -16.11 3.10
N ALA A 286 -8.65 -16.74 1.93
CA ALA A 286 -9.03 -18.16 1.80
C ALA A 286 -7.98 -19.18 2.31
N CYS A 287 -6.86 -18.72 2.90
CA CYS A 287 -5.90 -19.53 3.65
C CYS A 287 -5.92 -19.18 5.15
N PHE A 288 -6.08 -17.89 5.49
CA PHE A 288 -6.30 -17.38 6.84
C PHE A 288 -7.32 -16.23 6.81
N SER A 289 -8.55 -16.52 7.28
CA SER A 289 -9.67 -15.58 7.28
C SER A 289 -9.31 -14.23 7.92
N ASN A 290 -9.86 -13.14 7.37
CA ASN A 290 -9.68 -11.80 7.93
C ASN A 290 -10.46 -11.54 9.22
N ASN A 291 -11.26 -12.50 9.70
CA ASN A 291 -12.08 -12.32 10.90
C ASN A 291 -11.26 -12.31 12.21
N ALA A 292 -10.18 -13.11 12.31
CA ALA A 292 -9.36 -13.20 13.52
C ALA A 292 -7.88 -13.45 13.20
N ILE A 293 -6.98 -12.97 14.06
CA ILE A 293 -5.53 -13.23 13.93
C ILE A 293 -5.27 -14.71 14.21
N PRO A 294 -4.68 -15.47 13.26
CA PRO A 294 -4.46 -16.90 13.42
C PRO A 294 -3.36 -17.19 14.46
N ALA A 295 -3.58 -18.22 15.28
CA ALA A 295 -2.65 -18.59 16.35
C ALA A 295 -1.32 -19.20 15.85
N THR A 296 -1.29 -19.72 14.61
CA THR A 296 -0.09 -20.16 13.90
C THR A 296 -0.20 -19.79 12.42
N THR A 297 0.94 -19.67 11.74
CA THR A 297 1.02 -19.19 10.34
C THR A 297 1.63 -20.22 9.38
N ASP A 298 1.78 -21.47 9.83
CA ASP A 298 2.50 -22.53 9.12
C ASP A 298 1.63 -23.32 8.11
N LYS A 299 0.30 -23.29 8.26
CA LYS A 299 -0.68 -24.03 7.45
C LYS A 299 -1.95 -23.21 7.27
N CYS A 300 -2.58 -23.32 6.11
CA CYS A 300 -3.93 -22.77 5.92
C CYS A 300 -4.95 -23.52 6.78
N ALA A 301 -6.07 -22.87 7.15
CA ALA A 301 -7.10 -23.47 8.00
C ALA A 301 -7.68 -24.78 7.41
N ASP A 302 -8.04 -24.78 6.13
CA ASP A 302 -8.86 -25.83 5.52
C ASP A 302 -8.07 -26.85 4.68
N THR A 303 -6.73 -26.81 4.67
CA THR A 303 -5.94 -27.70 3.82
C THR A 303 -4.64 -28.21 4.46
N ILE A 304 -4.15 -29.33 3.94
CA ILE A 304 -2.80 -29.87 4.24
C ILE A 304 -1.68 -28.97 3.66
N ASN A 305 -2.03 -28.03 2.77
CA ASN A 305 -1.07 -27.22 2.04
C ASN A 305 -0.43 -26.14 2.91
N ASN A 306 0.87 -25.95 2.74
CA ASN A 306 1.58 -24.80 3.27
C ASN A 306 1.05 -23.52 2.59
N PRO A 307 1.02 -22.37 3.29
CA PRO A 307 0.62 -21.10 2.68
C PRO A 307 1.51 -20.73 1.49
N LYS A 308 0.91 -20.09 0.48
CA LYS A 308 1.63 -19.56 -0.68
C LYS A 308 1.91 -18.06 -0.48
N PRO A 309 3.09 -17.67 0.04
CA PRO A 309 3.44 -16.26 0.18
C PRO A 309 3.65 -15.60 -1.18
N LEU A 310 2.96 -14.49 -1.39
CA LEU A 310 3.01 -13.63 -2.56
C LEU A 310 3.64 -12.29 -2.17
N LEU A 311 4.18 -11.56 -3.13
CA LEU A 311 4.85 -10.27 -2.90
C LEU A 311 5.94 -10.32 -1.81
N LYS A 312 6.62 -11.46 -1.64
CA LYS A 312 7.76 -11.55 -0.72
C LYS A 312 8.93 -10.67 -1.19
N GLY A 313 9.55 -9.95 -0.26
CA GLY A 313 10.58 -8.95 -0.56
C GLY A 313 10.01 -7.60 -1.04
N TYR A 314 8.69 -7.41 -1.03
CA TYR A 314 8.09 -6.12 -1.37
C TYR A 314 8.01 -5.19 -0.16
N ARG A 315 7.98 -3.89 -0.46
CA ARG A 315 7.82 -2.77 0.47
C ARG A 315 6.89 -1.75 -0.18
N LEU A 316 6.21 -0.94 0.63
CA LEU A 316 5.55 0.28 0.16
C LEU A 316 6.63 1.32 -0.19
N ALA A 317 6.41 2.07 -1.26
CA ALA A 317 7.20 3.22 -1.64
C ALA A 317 6.30 4.40 -1.99
N ALA A 318 6.82 5.60 -1.75
CA ALA A 318 6.24 6.87 -2.17
C ALA A 318 7.05 7.48 -3.32
N PHE A 319 6.42 8.38 -4.07
CA PHE A 319 7.09 9.23 -5.06
C PHE A 319 6.40 10.60 -5.15
N THR A 320 7.07 11.54 -5.81
CA THR A 320 6.45 12.78 -6.28
C THR A 320 7.04 13.12 -7.65
N GLY A 321 6.23 13.66 -8.57
CA GLY A 321 6.70 14.10 -9.87
C GLY A 321 5.58 14.55 -10.80
N ASP A 322 5.93 14.74 -12.07
CA ASP A 322 4.99 15.09 -13.12
C ASP A 322 4.24 13.87 -13.69
N ARG A 323 3.32 14.13 -14.63
CA ARG A 323 2.57 13.10 -15.35
C ARG A 323 3.46 12.07 -16.07
N GLU A 324 4.65 12.43 -16.55
CA GLU A 324 5.60 11.44 -17.09
C GLU A 324 6.14 10.52 -15.99
N THR A 325 6.53 11.09 -14.84
CA THR A 325 6.97 10.33 -13.65
C THR A 325 5.88 9.37 -13.18
N PHE A 326 4.62 9.81 -13.11
CA PHE A 326 3.48 8.97 -12.72
C PHE A 326 3.31 7.74 -13.62
N LYS A 327 3.34 7.93 -14.95
CA LYS A 327 3.29 6.81 -15.92
C LYS A 327 4.49 5.89 -15.80
N GLU A 328 5.68 6.44 -15.59
CA GLU A 328 6.90 5.66 -15.38
C GLU A 328 6.86 4.84 -14.08
N VAL A 329 6.13 5.27 -13.04
CA VAL A 329 5.82 4.44 -11.86
C VAL A 329 4.82 3.32 -12.24
N LEU A 330 3.67 3.65 -12.86
CA LEU A 330 2.66 2.65 -13.28
C LEU A 330 3.27 1.50 -14.12
N LEU A 331 4.13 1.83 -15.08
CA LEU A 331 4.78 0.87 -15.99
C LEU A 331 5.76 -0.09 -15.30
N ARG A 332 6.35 0.36 -14.18
CA ARG A 332 7.47 -0.32 -13.51
C ARG A 332 7.05 -0.98 -12.21
N PHE A 333 6.02 -0.46 -11.56
CA PHE A 333 5.62 -0.85 -10.22
C PHE A 333 4.12 -1.11 -10.03
N GLY A 334 3.30 -0.96 -11.08
CA GLY A 334 1.90 -1.37 -11.04
C GLY A 334 0.97 -0.33 -10.44
N PRO A 335 -0.15 -0.75 -9.82
CA PRO A 335 -1.17 0.15 -9.27
C PRO A 335 -0.58 1.16 -8.26
N ILE A 336 -1.12 2.39 -8.27
CA ILE A 336 -0.72 3.49 -7.39
C ILE A 336 -1.94 3.96 -6.59
N TYR A 337 -1.84 4.00 -5.27
CA TYR A 337 -2.78 4.71 -4.41
C TYR A 337 -2.41 6.20 -4.34
N THR A 338 -3.35 7.09 -4.65
CA THR A 338 -3.19 8.55 -4.60
C THR A 338 -4.55 9.19 -4.44
N GLU A 339 -4.63 10.34 -3.74
CA GLU A 339 -5.88 11.13 -3.55
C GLU A 339 -7.15 10.35 -3.11
N GLY A 340 -7.01 9.20 -2.45
CA GLY A 340 -8.14 8.35 -2.04
C GLY A 340 -8.71 7.47 -3.16
N VAL A 341 -7.92 7.18 -4.20
CA VAL A 341 -8.24 6.25 -5.28
C VAL A 341 -7.04 5.37 -5.64
N ILE A 342 -7.27 4.24 -6.33
CA ILE A 342 -6.18 3.42 -6.86
C ILE A 342 -6.11 3.58 -8.38
N VAL A 343 -5.12 4.32 -8.88
CA VAL A 343 -4.86 4.45 -10.31
C VAL A 343 -4.27 3.15 -10.86
N VAL A 344 -4.90 2.63 -11.92
CA VAL A 344 -4.54 1.36 -12.58
C VAL A 344 -4.09 1.54 -14.03
N GLY A 345 -4.22 2.74 -14.61
CA GLY A 345 -3.83 2.95 -16.01
C GLY A 345 -4.09 4.36 -16.54
N TRP A 346 -4.01 4.51 -17.87
CA TRP A 346 -4.43 5.70 -18.62
C TRP A 346 -4.94 5.33 -20.01
N ASP A 347 -5.70 6.22 -20.63
CA ASP A 347 -6.28 6.09 -21.98
C ASP A 347 -6.29 7.45 -22.68
N LYS A 348 -5.74 7.57 -23.90
CA LYS A 348 -5.77 8.80 -24.70
C LYS A 348 -6.71 8.65 -25.89
N GLN A 349 -7.83 9.33 -25.79
CA GLN A 349 -8.87 9.41 -26.83
C GLN A 349 -8.81 10.80 -27.49
N ASP A 350 -8.60 10.81 -28.81
CA ASP A 350 -8.21 12.00 -29.58
C ASP A 350 -7.06 12.77 -28.93
N GLU A 351 -7.30 14.02 -28.49
CA GLU A 351 -6.30 14.83 -27.78
C GLU A 351 -6.45 14.82 -26.24
N ILE A 352 -7.51 14.22 -25.70
CA ILE A 352 -7.75 14.12 -24.26
C ILE A 352 -7.09 12.86 -23.74
N GLU A 353 -6.13 13.03 -22.82
CA GLU A 353 -5.62 11.93 -22.02
C GLU A 353 -6.44 11.81 -20.72
N GLN A 354 -6.76 10.58 -20.35
CA GLN A 354 -7.55 10.23 -19.17
C GLN A 354 -6.76 9.28 -18.27
N VAL A 355 -6.85 9.47 -16.96
CA VAL A 355 -6.40 8.52 -15.96
C VAL A 355 -7.48 7.45 -15.76
N ILE A 356 -7.10 6.18 -15.64
CA ILE A 356 -8.03 5.08 -15.29
C ILE A 356 -7.76 4.70 -13.84
N TYR A 357 -8.77 4.85 -12.99
CA TYR A 357 -8.67 4.57 -11.56
C TYR A 357 -9.81 3.69 -11.06
N ALA A 358 -9.54 3.03 -9.96
CA ALA A 358 -10.49 2.25 -9.19
C ALA A 358 -10.92 3.03 -7.95
N SER A 359 -12.23 3.13 -7.73
CA SER A 359 -12.82 3.70 -6.52
C SER A 359 -14.10 2.96 -6.14
N LYS A 360 -14.43 2.98 -4.86
CA LYS A 360 -15.61 2.34 -4.26
C LYS A 360 -16.73 3.37 -4.03
N SER A 361 -17.98 2.93 -4.11
CA SER A 361 -19.16 3.80 -3.93
C SER A 361 -19.50 4.10 -2.46
N SER A 362 -18.91 3.37 -1.52
CA SER A 362 -18.98 3.57 -0.07
C SER A 362 -17.74 2.96 0.59
N SER A 363 -17.46 3.27 1.86
CA SER A 363 -16.26 2.82 2.59
C SER A 363 -15.97 1.31 2.49
N PHE A 364 -17.03 0.51 2.35
CA PHE A 364 -17.05 -0.95 2.33
C PHE A 364 -17.62 -1.55 1.02
N GLY A 365 -17.88 -0.72 0.01
CA GLY A 365 -18.47 -1.12 -1.27
C GLY A 365 -17.47 -1.71 -2.26
N GLU A 366 -17.99 -2.25 -3.36
CA GLU A 366 -17.19 -2.78 -4.48
C GLU A 366 -16.49 -1.67 -5.26
N TYR A 367 -15.27 -1.96 -5.72
CA TYR A 367 -14.50 -1.07 -6.57
C TYR A 367 -14.99 -1.14 -8.02
N ASN A 368 -15.16 0.02 -8.62
CA ASN A 368 -15.51 0.18 -10.02
C ASN A 368 -14.40 0.94 -10.76
N LEU A 369 -14.28 0.74 -12.08
CA LEU A 369 -13.34 1.49 -12.91
C LEU A 369 -13.99 2.79 -13.41
N HIS A 370 -13.27 3.89 -13.19
CA HIS A 370 -13.64 5.23 -13.61
C HIS A 370 -12.56 5.81 -14.52
N LYS A 371 -12.92 6.86 -15.27
CA LYS A 371 -11.99 7.65 -16.08
C LYS A 371 -12.24 9.12 -15.83
N ASP A 372 -11.19 9.86 -15.54
CA ASP A 372 -11.20 11.33 -15.52
C ASP A 372 -9.99 11.88 -16.29
N LYS A 373 -9.98 13.17 -16.59
CA LYS A 373 -8.95 13.87 -17.35
C LYS A 373 -7.60 13.78 -16.63
N PHE A 374 -6.56 13.33 -17.33
CA PHE A 374 -5.19 13.35 -16.82
C PHE A 374 -4.62 14.76 -16.99
N GLU A 375 -4.86 15.62 -15.99
CA GLU A 375 -4.41 17.01 -15.90
C GLU A 375 -2.88 17.17 -16.09
N GLU A 376 -2.40 18.41 -16.17
CA GLU A 376 -0.98 18.73 -15.97
C GLU A 376 -0.80 19.17 -14.51
N GLY A 377 0.05 18.48 -13.76
CA GLY A 377 0.22 18.74 -12.34
C GLY A 377 1.43 18.05 -11.74
N THR A 378 1.62 18.28 -10.43
CA THR A 378 2.50 17.45 -9.59
C THR A 378 1.62 16.41 -8.93
N TYR A 379 2.01 15.15 -9.06
CA TYR A 379 1.36 14.00 -8.45
C TYR A 379 2.31 13.34 -7.45
N ASP A 380 1.75 12.87 -6.34
CA ASP A 380 2.38 11.88 -5.48
C ASP A 380 1.54 10.59 -5.42
N GLY A 381 1.99 9.63 -4.62
CA GLY A 381 1.26 8.39 -4.39
C GLY A 381 2.12 7.27 -3.85
N TYR A 382 1.45 6.19 -3.45
CA TYR A 382 2.01 5.02 -2.78
C TYR A 382 1.79 3.75 -3.61
N PHE A 383 2.78 2.89 -3.67
CA PHE A 383 2.72 1.64 -4.43
C PHE A 383 3.64 0.59 -3.84
N TYR A 384 3.37 -0.70 -4.10
CA TYR A 384 4.23 -1.79 -3.66
C TYR A 384 5.30 -2.12 -4.69
N PHE A 385 6.57 -2.19 -4.28
CA PHE A 385 7.69 -2.60 -5.12
C PHE A 385 8.70 -3.47 -4.36
N ASN A 386 9.59 -4.15 -5.08
CA ASN A 386 10.68 -4.92 -4.50
C ASN A 386 12.03 -4.29 -4.92
N PRO A 387 12.86 -3.81 -3.97
CA PRO A 387 14.10 -3.10 -4.28
C PRO A 387 15.21 -3.98 -4.89
N ASP A 388 15.07 -5.30 -4.78
CA ASP A 388 16.03 -6.31 -5.24
C ASP A 388 15.62 -6.97 -6.57
N LYS A 389 14.37 -6.79 -7.04
CA LYS A 389 13.97 -7.22 -8.40
C LYS A 389 14.81 -6.47 -9.46
N PRO A 390 15.21 -7.15 -10.56
CA PRO A 390 16.46 -6.85 -11.27
C PRO A 390 16.48 -5.52 -12.03
N LYS A 391 17.40 -4.64 -11.62
CA LYS A 391 17.68 -3.33 -12.25
C LYS A 391 18.30 -3.51 -13.64
N LYS A 392 17.92 -2.64 -14.60
CA LYS A 392 18.42 -2.62 -16.00
C LYS A 392 19.95 -2.69 -16.08
N VAL A 393 20.62 -1.90 -15.23
CA VAL A 393 22.08 -1.79 -15.17
C VAL A 393 22.71 -3.12 -14.74
N GLU A 394 22.04 -3.90 -13.90
CA GLU A 394 22.59 -5.14 -13.38
C GLU A 394 22.55 -6.28 -14.40
N LEU A 395 21.49 -6.36 -15.21
CA LEU A 395 21.45 -7.32 -16.33
C LEU A 395 22.60 -7.08 -17.31
N TRP A 396 22.83 -5.82 -17.70
CA TRP A 396 23.96 -5.45 -18.56
C TRP A 396 25.33 -5.69 -17.89
N ARG A 397 25.48 -5.44 -16.58
CA ARG A 397 26.70 -5.78 -15.84
C ARG A 397 26.94 -7.29 -15.78
N ARG A 398 25.90 -8.11 -15.53
CA ARG A 398 26.00 -9.58 -15.53
C ARG A 398 26.38 -10.11 -16.92
N ILE A 399 25.73 -9.63 -17.99
CA ILE A 399 26.10 -9.95 -19.38
C ILE A 399 27.55 -9.53 -19.69
N TRP A 400 27.95 -8.32 -19.32
CA TRP A 400 29.32 -7.84 -19.55
C TRP A 400 30.37 -8.64 -18.77
N MET A 401 30.09 -9.03 -17.51
CA MET A 401 30.98 -9.92 -16.75
C MET A 401 31.09 -11.30 -17.38
N LEU A 402 29.98 -11.90 -17.84
CA LEU A 402 30.01 -13.17 -18.58
C LEU A 402 30.85 -13.05 -19.87
N LEU A 403 30.72 -11.95 -20.62
CA LEU A 403 31.54 -11.68 -21.80
C LEU A 403 33.03 -11.53 -21.47
N GLN A 404 33.41 -10.89 -20.35
CA GLN A 404 34.80 -10.84 -19.91
C GLN A 404 35.32 -12.22 -19.45
N ILE A 405 34.49 -13.03 -18.78
CA ILE A 405 34.85 -14.41 -18.39
C ILE A 405 35.11 -15.26 -19.64
N HIS A 406 34.22 -15.23 -20.63
CA HIS A 406 34.42 -15.95 -21.91
C HIS A 406 35.62 -15.43 -22.71
N LYS A 407 35.85 -14.11 -22.75
CA LYS A 407 37.04 -13.51 -23.37
C LYS A 407 38.33 -14.01 -22.70
N ASN A 408 38.38 -14.05 -21.37
CA ASN A 408 39.55 -14.51 -20.63
C ASN A 408 39.76 -16.03 -20.78
N ALA A 409 38.69 -16.82 -20.87
CA ALA A 409 38.78 -18.24 -21.20
C ALA A 409 39.32 -18.47 -22.62
N LEU A 410 38.86 -17.70 -23.61
CA LEU A 410 39.34 -17.76 -25.00
C LEU A 410 40.82 -17.37 -25.12
N ILE A 411 41.26 -16.33 -24.39
CA ILE A 411 42.68 -15.94 -24.33
C ILE A 411 43.53 -17.09 -23.79
N LYS A 412 43.14 -17.70 -22.65
CA LYS A 412 43.84 -18.86 -22.09
C LYS A 412 43.87 -20.05 -23.04
N LEU A 413 42.78 -20.31 -23.77
CA LEU A 413 42.74 -21.38 -24.77
C LEU A 413 43.77 -21.14 -25.90
N ILE A 414 43.88 -19.90 -26.39
CA ILE A 414 44.86 -19.50 -27.41
C ILE A 414 46.30 -19.59 -26.86
N GLU A 415 46.51 -19.26 -25.59
CA GLU A 415 47.82 -19.39 -24.92
C GLU A 415 48.24 -20.86 -24.77
N CYS A 416 47.33 -21.74 -24.34
CA CYS A 416 47.58 -23.18 -24.28
C CYS A 416 47.90 -23.77 -25.67
N LEU A 417 47.13 -23.40 -26.70
CA LEU A 417 47.37 -23.86 -28.07
C LEU A 417 48.77 -23.46 -28.58
N LYS A 418 49.22 -22.23 -28.29
CA LYS A 418 50.58 -21.75 -28.60
C LYS A 418 51.70 -22.42 -27.81
N GLN A 419 51.41 -23.13 -26.72
CA GLN A 419 52.39 -23.94 -25.98
C GLN A 419 52.41 -25.40 -26.45
N SER A 420 51.40 -25.83 -27.21
CA SER A 420 51.31 -27.17 -27.80
C SER A 420 51.86 -27.28 -29.24
N SER A 421 52.31 -26.17 -29.82
CA SER A 421 52.81 -26.01 -31.19
C SER A 421 54.28 -25.59 -31.23
#